data_AF-A0AAD0B5F4-F1
#
_entry.id   AF-A0AAD0B5F4-F1
#
_cell.length_a   1.000
_cell.length_b   1.000
_cell.length_c   1.000
_cell.angle_alpha   90.00
_cell.angle_beta   90.00
_cell.angle_gamma   90.00
#
_symmetry.space_group_name_H-M   'P 1'
#
loop_
_entity.id
_entity.type
_entity.pdbx_description
1 polymer ?
#
loop_
_entity_poly.entity_id
_entity_poly.type
_entity_poly.pdbx_seq_one_letter_code
_entity_poly.pdbx_strand_id
1 'polypeptide(L)'
;MKLPNGVFPPMEGYTHGDLIAAAQVRVEAFMKAHDIDPTLMRESLIALAAHMNEKFEREGVEYQVSSWYQKPYDDPAARARSVKAMSEEYGSATVEAAAESMGSSPLLHQGRGFYKGYIGAAGEAVRDLIITLNKSDA
;
A
#
# COMPACT_ATOMS: atom_id res chain seq x y z
N MET A 1 -18.19 20.36 -6.75
CA MET A 1 -18.83 19.15 -6.16
C MET A 1 -18.69 19.24 -4.65
N LYS A 2 -19.72 18.92 -3.85
CA LYS A 2 -19.62 18.94 -2.38
C LYS A 2 -19.33 17.51 -1.91
N LEU A 3 -18.26 17.32 -1.13
CA LEU A 3 -17.92 16.01 -0.56
C LEU A 3 -18.99 15.58 0.47
N PRO A 4 -19.21 14.27 0.67
CA PRO A 4 -20.06 13.77 1.75
C PRO A 4 -19.59 14.25 3.12
N ASN A 5 -20.50 14.35 4.08
CA ASN A 5 -20.14 14.71 5.46
C ASN A 5 -19.13 13.70 6.04
N GLY A 6 -18.04 14.20 6.63
CA GLY A 6 -16.97 13.37 7.18
C GLY A 6 -15.92 12.89 6.17
N VAL A 7 -16.06 13.26 4.89
CA VAL A 7 -15.04 13.03 3.86
C VAL A 7 -14.24 14.30 3.64
N PHE A 8 -12.92 14.17 3.74
CA PHE A 8 -11.96 15.26 3.55
C PHE A 8 -11.30 15.12 2.17
N PRO A 9 -10.92 16.24 1.54
CA PRO A 9 -10.11 16.18 0.31
C PRO A 9 -8.77 15.49 0.58
N PRO A 10 -8.11 14.90 -0.43
CA PRO A 10 -6.77 14.32 -0.27
C PRO A 10 -5.81 15.32 0.40
N MET A 11 -4.91 14.82 1.25
CA MET A 11 -3.91 15.67 1.89
C MET A 11 -2.96 16.24 0.82
N GLU A 12 -2.60 17.50 0.94
CA GLU A 12 -1.66 18.13 0.01
C GLU A 12 -0.31 17.39 0.03
N GLY A 13 0.17 16.99 -1.15
CA GLY A 13 1.42 16.25 -1.28
C GLY A 13 1.35 14.75 -0.94
N TYR A 14 0.17 14.21 -0.63
CA TYR A 14 -0.04 12.77 -0.47
C TYR A 14 -0.88 12.21 -1.62
N THR A 15 -0.37 11.16 -2.26
CA THR A 15 -1.12 10.39 -3.26
C THR A 15 -1.05 8.90 -2.93
N HIS A 16 -1.98 8.09 -3.45
CA HIS A 16 -1.84 6.64 -3.37
C HIS A 16 -0.59 6.15 -4.14
N GLY A 17 -0.04 6.99 -5.02
CA GLY A 17 1.29 6.80 -5.62
C GLY A 17 2.41 6.63 -4.60
N ASP A 18 2.32 7.28 -3.44
CA ASP A 18 3.32 7.13 -2.36
C ASP A 18 3.26 5.72 -1.74
N LEU A 19 2.05 5.17 -1.59
CA LEU A 19 1.84 3.78 -1.13
C LEU A 19 2.40 2.78 -2.16
N ILE A 20 2.16 3.02 -3.44
CA ILE A 20 2.67 2.20 -4.54
C ILE A 20 4.19 2.23 -4.56
N ALA A 21 4.81 3.42 -4.47
CA ALA A 21 6.25 3.58 -4.46
C ALA A 21 6.90 2.85 -3.28
N ALA A 22 6.31 2.96 -2.07
CA ALA A 22 6.79 2.24 -0.90
C ALA A 22 6.75 0.72 -1.09
N ALA A 23 5.66 0.19 -1.64
CA ALA A 23 5.54 -1.23 -1.96
C ALA A 23 6.57 -1.67 -3.01
N GLN A 24 6.74 -0.92 -4.10
CA GLN A 24 7.71 -1.22 -5.14
C GLN A 24 9.15 -1.29 -4.59
N VAL A 25 9.56 -0.33 -3.75
CA VAL A 25 10.90 -0.33 -3.14
C VAL A 25 11.14 -1.60 -2.33
N ARG A 26 10.19 -2.00 -1.49
CA ARG A 26 10.37 -3.17 -0.62
C ARG A 26 10.31 -4.48 -1.40
N VAL A 27 9.43 -4.57 -2.40
CA VAL A 27 9.35 -5.72 -3.29
C VAL A 27 10.58 -5.84 -4.19
N GLU A 28 11.11 -4.72 -4.69
CA GLU A 28 12.35 -4.71 -5.46
C GLU A 28 13.52 -5.23 -4.62
N ALA A 29 13.65 -4.77 -3.37
CA ALA A 29 14.67 -5.26 -2.44
C ALA A 29 14.52 -6.77 -2.18
N PHE A 30 13.29 -7.25 -2.01
CA PHE A 30 13.00 -8.67 -1.87
C PHE A 30 13.43 -9.46 -3.12
N MET A 31 13.05 -9.02 -4.32
CA MET A 31 13.42 -9.69 -5.57
C MET A 31 14.94 -9.69 -5.82
N LYS A 32 15.64 -8.61 -5.48
CA LYS A 32 17.11 -8.55 -5.53
C LYS A 32 17.76 -9.59 -4.61
N ALA A 33 17.22 -9.78 -3.40
CA ALA A 33 17.73 -10.77 -2.47
C ALA A 33 17.50 -12.23 -2.92
N HIS A 34 16.67 -12.42 -3.96
CA HIS A 34 16.36 -13.71 -4.56
C HIS A 34 16.98 -13.89 -5.96
N ASP A 35 17.93 -13.04 -6.34
CA ASP A 35 18.65 -13.09 -7.62
C ASP A 35 17.71 -13.12 -8.84
N ILE A 36 16.56 -12.44 -8.74
CA ILE A 36 15.60 -12.34 -9.84
C ILE A 36 16.19 -11.51 -10.98
N ASP A 37 16.00 -11.99 -12.21
CA ASP A 37 16.43 -11.28 -13.41
C ASP A 37 15.91 -9.83 -13.43
N PRO A 38 16.75 -8.82 -13.70
CA PRO A 38 16.35 -7.41 -13.66
C PRO A 38 15.21 -7.04 -14.62
N THR A 39 15.07 -7.72 -15.75
CA THR A 39 13.98 -7.49 -16.70
C THR A 39 12.68 -8.02 -16.14
N LEU A 40 12.68 -9.25 -15.63
CA LEU A 40 11.52 -9.85 -14.97
C LEU A 40 11.10 -9.05 -13.72
N MET A 41 12.07 -8.56 -12.95
CA MET A 41 11.84 -7.68 -11.81
C MET A 41 11.11 -6.40 -12.24
N ARG A 42 11.56 -5.73 -13.30
CA ARG A 42 10.92 -4.52 -13.83
C ARG A 42 9.47 -4.80 -14.25
N GLU A 43 9.24 -5.87 -15.01
CA GLU A 43 7.89 -6.27 -15.44
C GLU A 43 6.97 -6.55 -14.25
N SER A 44 7.49 -7.25 -13.23
CA SER A 44 6.76 -7.53 -12.00
C SER A 44 6.39 -6.26 -11.23
N LEU A 45 7.30 -5.28 -11.14
CA LEU A 45 7.04 -4.01 -10.46
C LEU A 45 6.03 -3.14 -11.22
N ILE A 46 6.01 -3.20 -12.55
CA ILE A 46 5.00 -2.53 -13.38
C ILE A 46 3.63 -3.17 -13.14
N ALA A 47 3.55 -4.50 -13.16
CA ALA A 47 2.31 -5.22 -12.88
C ALA A 47 1.80 -4.92 -11.46
N LEU A 48 2.68 -4.93 -10.46
CA LEU A 48 2.34 -4.56 -9.08
C LEU A 48 1.72 -3.17 -9.02
N ALA A 49 2.37 -2.17 -9.61
CA ALA A 49 1.87 -0.80 -9.59
C ALA A 49 0.52 -0.67 -10.28
N ALA A 50 0.31 -1.33 -11.42
CA ALA A 50 -0.97 -1.30 -12.14
C ALA A 50 -2.13 -1.87 -11.30
N HIS A 51 -1.94 -3.05 -10.70
CA HIS A 51 -2.96 -3.68 -9.86
C HIS A 51 -3.24 -2.88 -8.58
N MET A 52 -2.19 -2.34 -7.94
CA MET A 52 -2.37 -1.47 -6.78
C MET A 52 -3.09 -0.18 -7.14
N ASN A 53 -2.75 0.46 -8.26
CA ASN A 53 -3.42 1.67 -8.72
C ASN A 53 -4.91 1.44 -8.94
N GLU A 54 -5.27 0.38 -9.68
CA GLU A 54 -6.68 0.04 -9.92
C GLU A 54 -7.44 -0.21 -8.60
N LYS A 55 -6.84 -0.99 -7.68
CA LYS A 55 -7.42 -1.28 -6.36
C LYS A 55 -7.62 0.00 -5.55
N PHE A 56 -6.61 0.87 -5.50
CA PHE A 56 -6.64 2.08 -4.68
C PHE A 56 -7.55 3.18 -5.24
N GLU A 57 -7.62 3.33 -6.56
CA GLU A 57 -8.58 4.23 -7.20
C GLU A 57 -10.02 3.75 -6.94
N ARG A 58 -10.29 2.45 -7.10
CA ARG A 58 -11.61 1.86 -6.86
C ARG A 58 -12.06 2.04 -5.41
N GLU A 59 -11.14 1.93 -4.46
CA GLU A 59 -11.44 2.09 -3.03
C GLU A 59 -11.40 3.55 -2.56
N GLY A 60 -10.94 4.48 -3.39
CA GLY A 60 -10.82 5.90 -3.05
C GLY A 60 -9.84 6.14 -1.89
N VAL A 61 -8.73 5.39 -1.86
CA VAL A 61 -7.80 5.32 -0.71
C VAL A 61 -7.30 6.68 -0.26
N GLU A 62 -7.00 7.59 -1.20
CA GLU A 62 -6.55 8.95 -0.86
C GLU A 62 -7.57 9.72 -0.02
N TYR A 63 -8.85 9.59 -0.35
CA TYR A 63 -9.93 10.24 0.40
C TYR A 63 -10.13 9.58 1.75
N GLN A 64 -10.06 8.25 1.82
CA GLN A 64 -10.23 7.52 3.07
C GLN A 64 -9.08 7.81 4.04
N VAL A 65 -7.83 7.68 3.58
CA VAL A 65 -6.64 8.00 4.37
C VAL A 65 -6.70 9.42 4.87
N SER A 66 -6.98 10.37 3.97
CA SER A 66 -7.11 11.78 4.34
C SER A 66 -8.21 12.01 5.38
N SER A 67 -9.38 11.39 5.21
CA SER A 67 -10.51 11.56 6.13
C SER A 67 -10.22 11.01 7.52
N TRP A 68 -9.45 9.93 7.60
CA TRP A 68 -9.06 9.36 8.89
C TRP A 68 -7.98 10.20 9.57
N TYR A 69 -7.09 10.84 8.80
CA TYR A 69 -6.09 11.75 9.36
C TYR A 69 -6.67 13.09 9.81
N GLN A 70 -7.61 13.65 9.06
CA GLN A 70 -8.12 15.01 9.26
C GLN A 70 -9.38 15.09 10.13
N LYS A 71 -10.09 13.97 10.36
CA LYS A 71 -11.27 14.01 11.24
C LYS A 71 -10.87 14.40 12.68
N PRO A 72 -11.70 15.21 13.37
CA PRO A 72 -11.46 15.53 14.76
C PRO A 72 -11.58 14.26 15.63
N TYR A 73 -10.70 14.14 16.61
CA TYR A 73 -10.69 13.05 17.59
C TYR A 73 -10.84 13.62 18.99
N ASP A 74 -11.86 13.17 19.73
CA ASP A 74 -12.07 13.57 21.13
C ASP A 74 -11.03 12.93 22.07
N ASP A 75 -10.57 11.72 21.73
CA ASP A 75 -9.51 10.97 22.44
C ASP A 75 -8.22 10.94 21.60
N PRO A 76 -7.09 11.49 22.10
CA PRO A 76 -5.80 11.41 21.41
C PRO A 76 -5.37 9.99 21.06
N ALA A 77 -5.74 8.98 21.87
CA ALA A 77 -5.44 7.58 21.58
C ALA A 77 -6.35 6.98 20.49
N ALA A 78 -7.50 7.59 20.20
CA ALA A 78 -8.38 7.14 19.12
C ALA A 78 -7.79 7.40 17.72
N ARG A 79 -6.98 8.45 17.56
CA ARG A 79 -6.21 8.70 16.32
C ARG A 79 -5.26 7.53 16.06
N ALA A 80 -4.43 7.18 17.04
CA ALA A 80 -3.47 6.09 16.92
C ALA A 80 -4.13 4.72 16.61
N ARG A 81 -5.26 4.40 17.27
CA ARG A 81 -6.03 3.18 16.98
C ARG A 81 -6.61 3.18 15.57
N SER A 82 -7.13 4.32 15.11
CA SER A 82 -7.67 4.45 13.75
C SER A 82 -6.58 4.28 12.70
N VAL A 83 -5.43 4.95 12.86
CA VAL A 83 -4.31 4.81 11.94
C VAL A 83 -3.84 3.36 11.88
N LYS A 84 -3.76 2.67 13.02
CA LYS A 84 -3.39 1.25 13.05
C LYS A 84 -4.39 0.40 12.27
N ALA A 85 -5.70 0.55 12.50
CA ALA A 85 -6.72 -0.19 11.77
C ALA A 85 -6.66 0.07 10.26
N MET A 86 -6.46 1.32 9.85
CA MET A 86 -6.29 1.71 8.45
C MET A 86 -5.06 1.08 7.80
N SER A 87 -3.93 1.06 8.54
CA SER A 87 -2.71 0.42 8.07
C SER A 87 -2.93 -1.08 7.81
N GLU A 88 -3.70 -1.75 8.69
CA GLU A 88 -4.03 -3.17 8.55
C GLU A 88 -4.93 -3.40 7.32
N GLU A 89 -5.95 -2.56 7.13
CA GLU A 89 -6.88 -2.59 6.01
C GLU A 89 -6.14 -2.42 4.67
N TYR A 90 -5.40 -1.32 4.48
CA TYR A 90 -4.71 -1.07 3.21
C TYR A 90 -3.48 -1.94 3.00
N GLY A 91 -2.85 -2.41 4.08
CA GLY A 91 -1.89 -3.49 3.99
C GLY A 91 -2.50 -4.76 3.43
N SER A 92 -3.71 -5.13 3.86
CA SER A 92 -4.44 -6.29 3.33
C SER A 92 -4.86 -6.09 1.87
N ALA A 93 -5.41 -4.92 1.53
CA ALA A 93 -5.76 -4.57 0.16
C ALA A 93 -4.55 -4.64 -0.79
N THR A 94 -3.38 -4.24 -0.29
CA THR A 94 -2.11 -4.34 -1.02
C THR A 94 -1.66 -5.80 -1.21
N VAL A 95 -1.83 -6.66 -0.20
CA VAL A 95 -1.55 -8.10 -0.33
C VAL A 95 -2.42 -8.72 -1.42
N GLU A 96 -3.71 -8.36 -1.48
CA GLU A 96 -4.64 -8.82 -2.52
C GLU A 96 -4.19 -8.34 -3.91
N ALA A 97 -3.93 -7.03 -4.07
CA ALA A 97 -3.48 -6.48 -5.34
C ALA A 97 -2.14 -7.09 -5.80
N ALA A 98 -1.20 -7.30 -4.88
CA ALA A 98 0.07 -7.96 -5.16
C ALA A 98 -0.14 -9.43 -5.58
N ALA A 99 -1.06 -10.15 -4.95
CA ALA A 99 -1.42 -11.51 -5.32
C ALA A 99 -2.02 -11.57 -6.73
N GLU A 100 -2.94 -10.66 -7.05
CA GLU A 100 -3.53 -10.53 -8.39
C GLU A 100 -2.46 -10.23 -9.46
N SER A 101 -1.51 -9.34 -9.16
CA SER A 101 -0.41 -8.99 -10.07
C SER A 101 0.49 -10.18 -10.44
N MET A 102 0.50 -11.22 -9.59
CA MET A 102 1.31 -12.42 -9.80
C MET A 102 0.60 -13.49 -10.62
N GLY A 103 -0.70 -13.34 -10.92
CA GLY A 103 -1.55 -14.41 -11.47
C GLY A 103 -1.06 -15.04 -12.78
N SER A 104 -0.28 -14.31 -13.58
CA SER A 104 0.33 -14.79 -14.83
C SER A 104 1.87 -14.69 -14.83
N SER A 105 2.48 -14.38 -13.68
CA SER A 105 3.90 -14.08 -13.59
C SER A 105 4.75 -15.36 -13.62
N PRO A 106 5.84 -15.41 -14.43
CA PRO A 106 6.84 -16.47 -14.36
C PRO A 106 7.45 -16.65 -12.96
N LEU A 107 7.38 -15.63 -12.10
CA LEU A 107 7.84 -15.67 -10.73
C LEU A 107 7.08 -16.69 -9.87
N LEU A 108 5.90 -17.16 -10.28
CA LEU A 108 5.20 -18.25 -9.60
C LEU A 108 6.03 -19.54 -9.55
N HIS A 109 6.96 -19.74 -10.49
CA HIS A 109 7.87 -20.89 -10.50
C HIS A 109 8.91 -20.87 -9.36
N GLN A 110 9.13 -19.73 -8.70
CA GLN A 110 9.97 -19.63 -7.49
C GLN A 110 9.32 -20.31 -6.27
N GLY A 111 8.04 -20.66 -6.38
CA GLY A 111 7.32 -21.43 -5.38
C GLY A 111 6.67 -20.59 -4.28
N ARG A 112 6.00 -21.29 -3.36
CA ARG A 112 5.12 -20.70 -2.36
C ARG A 112 5.82 -19.73 -1.39
N GLY A 113 7.09 -20.00 -1.05
CA GLY A 113 7.87 -19.14 -0.15
C GLY A 113 8.10 -17.77 -0.77
N PHE A 114 8.56 -17.75 -2.02
CA PHE A 114 8.75 -16.52 -2.77
C PHE A 114 7.44 -15.75 -2.93
N TYR A 115 6.38 -16.43 -3.36
CA TYR A 115 5.05 -15.82 -3.51
C TYR A 115 4.59 -15.11 -2.23
N LYS A 116 4.68 -15.79 -1.07
CA LYS A 116 4.31 -15.22 0.22
C LYS A 116 5.20 -14.04 0.62
N GLY A 117 6.51 -14.14 0.38
CA GLY A 117 7.45 -13.06 0.65
C GLY A 117 7.18 -11.82 -0.19
N TYR A 118 6.87 -12.01 -1.48
CA TYR A 118 6.53 -10.93 -2.41
C TYR A 118 5.29 -10.14 -1.96
N ILE A 119 4.16 -10.84 -1.75
CA ILE A 119 2.90 -10.17 -1.35
C ILE A 119 3.00 -9.59 0.07
N GLY A 120 3.76 -10.26 0.95
CA GLY A 120 4.04 -9.79 2.31
C GLY A 120 4.85 -8.50 2.32
N ALA A 121 5.93 -8.44 1.54
CA ALA A 121 6.78 -7.26 1.39
C ALA A 121 5.97 -6.04 0.93
N ALA A 122 5.07 -6.21 -0.04
CA ALA A 122 4.18 -5.15 -0.52
C ALA A 122 3.25 -4.65 0.60
N GLY A 123 2.52 -5.56 1.26
CA GLY A 123 1.57 -5.21 2.31
C GLY A 123 2.21 -4.58 3.54
N GLU A 124 3.39 -5.08 3.94
CA GLU A 124 4.16 -4.51 5.06
C GLU A 124 4.67 -3.10 4.77
N ALA A 125 5.09 -2.82 3.53
CA ALA A 125 5.52 -1.48 3.15
C ALA A 125 4.40 -0.44 3.28
N VAL A 126 3.19 -0.79 2.82
CA VAL A 126 2.01 0.09 2.93
C VAL A 126 1.59 0.28 4.38
N ARG A 127 1.59 -0.79 5.19
CA ARG A 127 1.34 -0.72 6.64
C ARG A 127 2.28 0.27 7.31
N ASP A 128 3.58 0.08 7.10
CA ASP A 128 4.61 0.91 7.74
C ASP A 128 4.46 2.38 7.33
N LEU A 129 4.26 2.67 6.04
CA LEU A 129 4.09 4.04 5.56
C LEU A 129 2.85 4.71 6.17
N ILE A 130 1.72 4.00 6.23
CA ILE A 130 0.52 4.55 6.86
C ILE A 130 0.76 4.81 8.35
N ILE A 131 1.48 3.93 9.06
CA ILE A 131 1.80 4.14 10.48
C ILE A 131 2.74 5.34 10.66
N THR A 132 3.70 5.57 9.76
CA THR A 132 4.66 6.67 9.88
C THR A 132 4.04 8.04 9.56
N LEU A 133 3.00 8.11 8.72
CA LEU A 133 2.25 9.36 8.51
C LEU A 133 1.70 9.94 9.83
N ASN A 134 1.43 9.11 10.85
CA ASN A 134 1.01 9.54 12.19
C ASN A 134 2.15 10.02 13.09
N LYS A 135 3.41 9.83 12.69
CA LYS A 135 4.60 10.32 13.42
C LYS A 135 5.04 11.72 12.96
N SER A 136 4.35 12.32 12.00
CA SER A 136 4.71 13.60 11.37
C SER A 136 4.38 14.84 12.23
N ASP A 137 4.18 14.68 13.54
CA ASP A 137 4.09 15.77 14.51
C ASP A 137 5.30 15.68 15.45
N ALA A 138 6.44 16.26 15.02
CA ALA A 138 7.56 16.66 15.87
C ALA A 138 8.15 17.97 15.34
#